data_AF-A0A3E0C860-F1
#
_entry.id   AF-A0A3E0C860-F1
#
_cell.length_a   1.000
_cell.length_b   1.000
_cell.length_c   1.000
_cell.angle_alpha   90.00
_cell.angle_beta   90.00
_cell.angle_gamma   90.00
#
_symmetry.space_group_name_H-M   'P 1'
#
loop_
_entity.id
_entity.type
_entity.pdbx_description
1 polymer ?
#
loop_
_entity_poly.entity_id
_entity_poly.type
_entity_poly.pdbx_seq_one_letter_code
_entity_poly.pdbx_strand_id
1 'polypeptide(L)'
;MCFNFHVETHVTSPPRRQSQSRGPPSAAIQQSRLFACRKHAAQRTVAMDSILYLGVEGVLFRVHAHSHTVECRAHVPPSTEPLPLLEPVSAIVAHETKLKIVLNSWLVFDYGFRRLLRLLPAGIAQKTIGATIAGNRLHSRPMAYRARAELLREDVERRKPTQITIVDASRSAIPTELLHRSICVNESDFLCPAEFSAILRRFVDSENQD
;
A
#
# COMPACT_ATOMS: atom_id res chain seq x y z
N MET A 1 1.55 5.04 -47.95
CA MET A 1 0.09 5.15 -47.80
C MET A 1 -0.17 6.19 -46.72
N CYS A 2 -0.74 7.34 -47.08
CA CYS A 2 -1.02 8.45 -46.17
C CYS A 2 -2.47 8.36 -45.71
N PHE A 3 -2.71 8.23 -44.41
CA PHE A 3 -4.04 8.27 -43.82
C PHE A 3 -4.30 9.65 -43.22
N ASN A 4 -5.22 10.39 -43.84
CA ASN A 4 -5.79 11.62 -43.29
C ASN A 4 -6.84 11.25 -42.24
N PHE A 5 -6.63 11.65 -40.99
CA PHE A 5 -7.66 11.58 -39.95
C PHE A 5 -8.37 12.94 -39.84
N HIS A 6 -9.67 12.94 -40.13
CA HIS A 6 -10.58 14.04 -39.81
C HIS A 6 -11.00 13.91 -38.34
N VAL A 7 -10.87 14.99 -37.58
CA VAL A 7 -11.32 15.07 -36.18
C VAL A 7 -12.48 16.07 -36.12
N GLU A 8 -13.70 15.57 -35.96
CA GLU A 8 -14.87 16.38 -35.63
C GLU A 8 -14.91 16.68 -34.14
N THR A 9 -14.89 17.96 -33.77
CA THR A 9 -15.00 18.44 -32.40
C THR A 9 -16.44 18.85 -32.08
N HIS A 10 -17.18 17.98 -31.39
CA HIS A 10 -18.45 18.36 -30.79
C HIS A 10 -18.23 19.07 -29.45
N VAL A 11 -18.55 20.37 -29.42
CA VAL A 11 -18.54 21.22 -28.21
C VAL A 11 -19.87 21.04 -27.48
N THR A 12 -19.89 20.28 -26.39
CA THR A 12 -21.03 20.20 -25.47
C THR A 12 -20.87 21.19 -24.32
N SER A 13 -21.79 22.14 -24.24
CA SER A 13 -21.88 23.16 -23.18
C SER A 13 -22.28 22.57 -21.82
N PRO A 14 -21.77 23.08 -20.69
CA PRO A 14 -22.16 22.61 -19.36
C PRO A 14 -23.45 23.27 -18.83
N PRO A 15 -24.23 22.57 -17.98
CA PRO A 15 -25.47 23.10 -17.40
C PRO A 15 -25.24 24.06 -16.22
N ARG A 16 -26.14 25.03 -16.16
CA ARG A 16 -26.23 26.18 -15.25
C ARG A 16 -26.50 25.73 -13.80
N ARG A 17 -25.62 26.09 -12.85
CA ARG A 17 -25.82 25.89 -11.41
C ARG A 17 -26.94 26.79 -10.88
N GLN A 18 -27.98 26.18 -10.30
CA GLN A 18 -28.96 26.89 -9.47
C GLN A 18 -28.41 27.06 -8.05
N SER A 19 -28.40 28.32 -7.62
CA SER A 19 -28.17 28.79 -6.26
C SER A 19 -29.34 28.41 -5.35
N GLN A 20 -29.08 27.68 -4.27
CA GLN A 20 -30.03 27.49 -3.17
C GLN A 20 -29.49 28.08 -1.86
N SER A 21 -30.46 28.55 -1.09
CA SER A 21 -30.47 29.65 -0.14
C SER A 21 -29.95 29.31 1.25
N ARG A 22 -29.43 30.35 1.88
CA ARG A 22 -29.07 30.46 3.30
C ARG A 22 -30.30 30.23 4.20
N GLY A 23 -30.13 29.43 5.26
CA GLY A 23 -31.03 29.37 6.41
C GLY A 23 -30.32 29.86 7.69
N PRO A 24 -31.03 30.50 8.63
CA PRO A 24 -30.46 31.21 9.77
C PRO A 24 -30.06 30.29 10.96
N PRO A 25 -29.24 30.81 11.90
CA PRO A 25 -28.76 30.07 13.05
C PRO A 25 -29.81 30.04 14.18
N SER A 26 -30.17 28.84 14.66
CA SER A 26 -30.99 28.69 15.86
C SER A 26 -30.10 28.55 17.08
N ALA A 27 -30.21 29.54 17.96
CA ALA A 27 -29.62 29.60 19.28
C ALA A 27 -30.33 28.67 20.28
N ALA A 28 -29.67 28.52 21.43
CA ALA A 28 -30.15 28.00 22.70
C ALA A 28 -30.24 26.47 22.83
N ILE A 29 -29.40 25.91 23.70
CA ILE A 29 -29.81 25.51 25.06
C ILE A 29 -28.53 25.25 25.87
N GLN A 30 -28.28 26.15 26.83
CA GLN A 30 -27.40 25.95 27.96
C GLN A 30 -28.03 24.88 28.87
N GLN A 31 -27.29 23.85 29.24
CA GLN A 31 -27.53 23.11 30.48
C GLN A 31 -26.24 22.47 30.99
N SER A 32 -25.56 23.25 31.83
CA SER A 32 -24.91 22.87 33.08
C SER A 32 -24.76 21.37 33.34
N ARG A 33 -23.56 20.83 33.06
CA ARG A 33 -23.05 19.66 33.79
C ARG A 33 -21.59 19.89 34.17
N LEU A 34 -21.41 20.36 35.40
CA LEU A 34 -20.21 20.21 36.20
C LEU A 34 -19.94 18.71 36.38
N PHE A 35 -19.29 18.10 35.40
CA PHE A 35 -18.66 16.80 35.57
C PHE A 35 -17.22 17.02 36.00
N ALA A 36 -16.91 16.52 37.19
CA ALA A 36 -15.58 16.45 37.75
C ALA A 36 -14.58 15.97 36.69
N CYS A 37 -13.73 16.90 36.26
CA CYS A 37 -12.65 16.67 35.33
C CYS A 37 -11.56 15.88 36.06
N ARG A 38 -11.82 14.59 36.30
CA ARG A 38 -10.81 13.61 36.68
C ARG A 38 -9.81 13.57 35.52
N LYS A 39 -8.74 14.36 35.64
CA LYS A 39 -7.50 14.24 34.87
C LYS A 39 -6.91 12.86 35.16
N HIS A 40 -7.52 11.81 34.61
CA HIS A 40 -6.78 10.61 34.31
C HIS A 40 -5.80 11.03 33.22
N ALA A 41 -4.57 11.34 33.65
CA ALA A 41 -3.41 11.19 32.80
C ALA A 41 -3.33 9.70 32.44
N ALA A 42 -4.24 9.26 31.55
CA ALA A 42 -4.11 8.03 30.83
C ALA A 42 -2.78 8.18 30.13
N GLN A 43 -1.76 7.50 30.66
CA GLN A 43 -0.51 7.30 29.98
C GLN A 43 -0.91 6.81 28.59
N ARG A 44 -0.83 7.71 27.60
CA ARG A 44 -0.92 7.35 26.20
C ARG A 44 0.26 6.42 26.02
N THR A 45 0.02 5.12 26.14
CA THR A 45 0.89 4.12 25.56
C THR A 45 1.04 4.58 24.12
N VAL A 46 2.21 5.12 23.80
CA VAL A 46 2.54 5.50 22.44
C VAL A 46 2.54 4.18 21.69
N ALA A 47 1.42 3.87 21.04
CA ALA A 47 1.28 2.66 20.29
C ALA A 47 2.38 2.69 19.23
N MET A 48 3.33 1.77 19.33
CA MET A 48 4.42 1.67 18.38
C MET A 48 3.82 1.24 17.04
N ASP A 49 4.12 2.04 16.02
CA ASP A 49 3.58 1.84 14.69
C ASP A 49 4.53 0.92 13.91
N SER A 50 4.24 -0.38 13.95
CA SER A 50 4.94 -1.38 13.13
C SER A 50 4.37 -1.39 11.70
N ILE A 51 5.26 -1.26 10.71
CA ILE A 51 4.88 -1.24 9.29
C ILE A 51 5.59 -2.36 8.51
N LEU A 52 4.80 -3.19 7.84
CA LEU A 52 5.24 -4.13 6.81
C LEU A 52 5.12 -3.50 5.42
N TYR A 53 6.26 -3.30 4.76
CA TYR A 53 6.32 -2.95 3.35
C TYR A 53 6.32 -4.21 2.51
N LEU A 54 5.24 -4.42 1.76
CA LEU A 54 4.98 -5.66 1.04
C LEU A 54 5.08 -5.45 -0.47
N GLY A 55 6.11 -6.03 -1.07
CA GLY A 55 6.15 -6.33 -2.50
C GLY A 55 5.15 -7.46 -2.79
N VAL A 56 4.20 -7.22 -3.69
CA VAL A 56 3.15 -8.20 -3.99
C VAL A 56 3.62 -9.19 -5.07
N GLU A 57 4.36 -8.68 -6.05
CA GLU A 57 4.91 -9.46 -7.17
C GLU A 57 6.05 -10.35 -6.69
N GLY A 58 5.96 -11.65 -6.99
CA GLY A 58 6.92 -12.66 -6.57
C GLY A 58 6.81 -13.08 -5.11
N VAL A 59 5.89 -12.47 -4.34
CA VAL A 59 5.59 -12.85 -2.96
C VAL A 59 4.20 -13.46 -2.87
N LEU A 60 3.17 -12.71 -3.30
CA LEU A 60 1.78 -13.16 -3.25
C LEU A 60 1.27 -13.64 -4.61
N PHE A 61 1.72 -13.00 -5.69
CA PHE A 61 1.32 -13.32 -7.06
C PHE A 61 2.55 -13.51 -7.94
N ARG A 62 2.45 -14.38 -8.95
CA ARG A 62 3.56 -14.67 -9.85
C ARG A 62 4.04 -13.42 -10.61
N VAL A 63 5.36 -13.24 -10.69
CA VAL A 63 5.99 -12.16 -11.48
C VAL A 63 5.76 -12.44 -12.96
N HIS A 64 5.30 -11.44 -13.72
CA HIS A 64 5.30 -11.54 -15.18
C HIS A 64 6.69 -11.15 -15.65
N ALA A 65 7.55 -12.15 -15.85
CA ALA A 65 8.94 -11.95 -16.21
C ALA A 65 9.19 -11.18 -17.54
N HIS A 66 8.14 -10.80 -18.30
CA HIS A 66 8.28 -10.44 -19.71
C HIS A 66 7.53 -9.19 -20.21
N SER A 67 7.03 -8.29 -19.34
CA SER A 67 6.14 -7.19 -19.80
C SER A 67 6.71 -5.77 -19.65
N HIS A 68 8.03 -5.58 -19.77
CA HIS A 68 8.61 -4.22 -19.74
C HIS A 68 8.60 -3.49 -21.09
N THR A 69 8.09 -4.11 -22.17
CA THR A 69 7.77 -3.37 -23.39
C THR A 69 6.51 -2.53 -23.12
N VAL A 70 6.72 -1.21 -23.09
CA VAL A 70 5.78 -0.18 -22.64
C VAL A 70 4.48 -0.14 -23.46
N GLU A 71 4.47 -0.72 -24.66
CA GLU A 71 3.44 -0.46 -25.67
C GLU A 71 2.19 -1.37 -25.58
N CYS A 72 2.20 -2.49 -24.83
CA CYS A 72 1.08 -3.46 -24.81
C CYS A 72 0.36 -3.62 -23.46
N ARG A 73 0.61 -2.75 -22.47
CA ARG A 73 0.15 -2.96 -21.08
C ARG A 73 -1.34 -2.71 -20.80
N ALA A 74 -2.09 -2.10 -21.72
CA ALA A 74 -3.43 -1.62 -21.40
C ALA A 74 -4.49 -2.72 -21.16
N HIS A 75 -4.22 -3.98 -21.51
CA HIS A 75 -5.28 -4.99 -21.62
C HIS A 75 -5.04 -6.34 -20.94
N VAL A 76 -3.83 -6.66 -20.48
CA VAL A 76 -3.58 -7.95 -19.84
C VAL A 76 -3.72 -7.80 -18.32
N PRO A 77 -4.70 -8.44 -17.67
CA PRO A 77 -4.79 -8.46 -16.20
C PRO A 77 -3.58 -9.21 -15.63
N PRO A 78 -3.14 -8.90 -14.40
CA PRO A 78 -2.04 -9.63 -13.81
C PRO A 78 -2.54 -11.05 -13.53
N SER A 79 -1.71 -12.06 -13.77
CA SER A 79 -1.93 -13.38 -13.18
C SER A 79 -2.17 -13.21 -11.68
N THR A 80 -3.40 -13.50 -11.29
CA THR A 80 -3.84 -13.60 -9.90
C THR A 80 -3.57 -15.00 -9.34
N GLU A 81 -2.71 -15.78 -10.01
CA GLU A 81 -2.28 -17.09 -9.54
C GLU A 81 -1.56 -16.89 -8.19
N PRO A 82 -2.15 -17.38 -7.09
CA PRO A 82 -1.58 -17.21 -5.77
C PRO A 82 -0.29 -18.02 -5.66
N LEU A 83 0.74 -17.41 -5.07
CA LEU A 83 1.98 -18.10 -4.73
C LEU A 83 1.84 -18.83 -3.37
N PRO A 84 2.65 -19.87 -3.10
CA PRO A 84 2.58 -20.63 -1.84
C PRO A 84 2.73 -19.80 -0.56
N LEU A 85 3.30 -18.59 -0.65
CA LEU A 85 3.47 -17.72 0.51
C LEU A 85 2.21 -16.92 0.87
N LEU A 86 1.18 -16.92 0.03
CA LEU A 86 -0.04 -16.14 0.25
C LEU A 86 -0.72 -16.48 1.57
N GLU A 87 -0.94 -17.77 1.83
CA GLU A 87 -1.57 -18.24 3.06
C GLU A 87 -0.74 -17.91 4.32
N PRO A 88 0.55 -18.26 4.40
CA PRO A 88 1.33 -17.96 5.59
C PRO A 88 1.49 -16.46 5.88
N VAL A 89 1.67 -15.62 4.86
CA VAL A 89 1.66 -14.15 5.04
C VAL A 89 0.31 -13.70 5.59
N SER A 90 -0.79 -14.19 5.03
CA SER A 90 -2.15 -13.84 5.48
C SER A 90 -2.40 -14.26 6.92
N ALA A 91 -1.93 -15.44 7.33
CA ALA A 91 -2.05 -15.92 8.69
C ALA A 91 -1.32 -15.01 9.69
N ILE A 92 -0.06 -14.65 9.40
CA ILE A 92 0.72 -13.73 10.25
C ILE A 92 0.03 -12.36 10.35
N VAL A 93 -0.39 -11.81 9.22
CA VAL A 93 -1.10 -10.53 9.18
C VAL A 93 -2.41 -10.59 9.99
N ALA A 94 -3.13 -11.70 9.98
CA ALA A 94 -4.35 -11.86 10.77
C ALA A 94 -4.07 -11.83 12.28
N HIS A 95 -3.00 -12.46 12.74
CA HIS A 95 -2.60 -12.49 14.15
C HIS A 95 -2.11 -11.12 14.66
N GLU A 96 -1.41 -10.35 13.83
CA GLU A 96 -0.72 -9.13 14.28
C GLU A 96 -1.59 -7.88 14.27
N THR A 97 -2.40 -7.67 15.31
CA THR A 97 -3.43 -6.61 15.39
C THR A 97 -2.95 -5.18 15.12
N LYS A 98 -1.70 -4.86 15.46
CA LYS A 98 -1.12 -3.52 15.29
C LYS A 98 -0.37 -3.32 13.97
N LEU A 99 -0.14 -4.39 13.22
CA LEU A 99 0.63 -4.35 11.99
C LEU A 99 -0.11 -3.53 10.92
N LYS A 100 0.57 -2.53 10.38
CA LYS A 100 0.12 -1.74 9.22
C LYS A 100 0.87 -2.20 7.98
N ILE A 101 0.20 -2.18 6.83
CA ILE A 101 0.79 -2.64 5.56
C ILE A 101 0.90 -1.47 4.59
N VAL A 102 2.04 -1.36 3.92
CA VAL A 102 2.26 -0.45 2.79
C VAL A 102 2.68 -1.28 1.58
N LEU A 103 1.98 -1.13 0.46
CA LEU A 103 2.32 -1.87 -0.76
C LEU A 103 3.53 -1.23 -1.46
N ASN A 104 4.55 -2.03 -1.74
CA ASN A 104 5.73 -1.63 -2.50
C ASN A 104 5.81 -2.40 -3.82
N SER A 105 4.88 -2.17 -4.76
CA SER A 105 4.77 -2.97 -6.00
C SER A 105 4.38 -2.13 -7.21
N TRP A 106 4.95 -2.48 -8.37
CA TRP A 106 4.61 -1.84 -9.65
C TRP A 106 3.16 -2.12 -10.08
N LEU A 107 2.52 -3.18 -9.57
CA LEU A 107 1.09 -3.43 -9.79
C LEU A 107 0.21 -2.26 -9.34
N VAL A 108 0.65 -1.46 -8.36
CA VAL A 108 -0.08 -0.27 -7.93
C VAL A 108 -0.11 0.78 -9.05
N PHE A 109 1.01 0.92 -9.77
CA PHE A 109 1.11 1.79 -10.94
C PHE A 109 0.28 1.22 -12.09
N ASP A 110 0.51 -0.04 -12.46
CA ASP A 110 -0.14 -0.65 -13.63
C ASP A 110 -1.67 -0.79 -13.48
N TYR A 111 -2.17 -1.24 -12.32
CA TYR A 111 -3.59 -1.55 -12.11
C TYR A 111 -4.33 -0.55 -11.23
N GLY A 112 -3.60 0.29 -10.50
CA GLY A 112 -4.18 1.20 -9.52
C GLY A 112 -4.43 0.54 -8.16
N PHE A 113 -4.11 1.30 -7.11
CA PHE A 113 -4.21 0.89 -5.70
C PHE A 113 -5.55 0.21 -5.33
N ARG A 114 -6.69 0.80 -5.71
CA ARG A 114 -8.01 0.26 -5.35
C ARG A 114 -8.32 -1.08 -6.00
N ARG A 115 -7.85 -1.32 -7.23
CA ARG A 115 -8.06 -2.60 -7.91
C ARG A 115 -7.21 -3.67 -7.25
N LEU A 116 -5.95 -3.35 -6.95
CA LEU A 116 -5.04 -4.26 -6.27
C LEU A 116 -5.57 -4.67 -4.88
N LEU A 117 -6.10 -3.74 -4.08
CA LEU A 117 -6.71 -4.06 -2.78
C LEU A 117 -7.85 -5.09 -2.86
N ARG A 118 -8.61 -5.12 -3.97
CA ARG A 118 -9.70 -6.09 -4.15
C ARG A 118 -9.21 -7.51 -4.45
N LEU A 119 -7.95 -7.65 -4.87
CA LEU A 119 -7.31 -8.94 -5.15
C LEU A 119 -6.63 -9.51 -3.90
N LEU A 120 -6.35 -8.69 -2.89
CA LEU A 120 -5.68 -9.12 -1.68
C LEU A 120 -6.66 -9.80 -0.71
N PRO A 121 -6.18 -10.79 0.07
CA PRO A 121 -6.93 -11.33 1.21
C PRO A 121 -7.44 -10.21 2.14
N ALA A 122 -8.65 -10.37 2.68
CA ALA A 122 -9.34 -9.31 3.42
C ALA A 122 -8.51 -8.74 4.58
N GLY A 123 -7.79 -9.59 5.32
CA GLY A 123 -6.93 -9.15 6.43
C GLY A 123 -5.78 -8.25 5.97
N ILE A 124 -5.16 -8.56 4.84
CA ILE A 124 -4.10 -7.72 4.23
C ILE A 124 -4.72 -6.42 3.73
N ALA A 125 -5.84 -6.49 3.00
CA ALA A 125 -6.50 -5.32 2.45
C ALA A 125 -6.95 -4.33 3.54
N GLN A 126 -7.52 -4.82 4.65
CA GLN A 126 -7.97 -4.00 5.78
C GLN A 126 -6.81 -3.32 6.52
N LYS A 127 -5.66 -3.98 6.62
CA LYS A 127 -4.46 -3.43 7.28
C LYS A 127 -3.59 -2.58 6.35
N THR A 128 -3.91 -2.54 5.06
CA THR A 128 -3.16 -1.75 4.08
C THR A 128 -3.52 -0.26 4.20
N ILE A 129 -2.54 0.56 4.56
CA ILE A 129 -2.68 2.01 4.78
C ILE A 129 -2.17 2.86 3.61
N GLY A 130 -1.64 2.25 2.56
CA GLY A 130 -1.18 2.96 1.37
C GLY A 130 -0.22 2.14 0.50
N ALA A 131 0.47 2.85 -0.39
CA ALA A 131 1.51 2.31 -1.25
C ALA A 131 2.66 3.31 -1.39
N THR A 132 3.87 2.83 -1.65
CA THR A 132 5.04 3.66 -1.94
C THR A 132 4.96 4.30 -3.32
N ILE A 133 4.33 3.60 -4.27
CA ILE A 133 4.18 4.05 -5.66
C ILE A 133 2.82 4.73 -5.83
N ALA A 134 2.83 5.93 -6.41
CA ALA A 134 1.60 6.61 -6.79
C ALA A 134 0.95 5.86 -7.97
N GLY A 135 -0.32 5.47 -7.83
CA GLY A 135 -1.07 4.86 -8.94
C GLY A 135 -1.40 5.85 -10.05
N ASN A 136 -2.27 5.44 -10.98
CA ASN A 136 -2.73 6.17 -12.18
C ASN A 136 -3.46 7.53 -11.95
N ARG A 137 -3.29 8.17 -10.78
CA ARG A 137 -3.82 9.50 -10.47
C ARG A 137 -2.86 10.64 -10.84
N LEU A 138 -1.63 10.34 -11.22
CA LEU A 138 -0.65 11.36 -11.61
C LEU A 138 -0.76 11.64 -13.10
N HIS A 139 -1.55 12.65 -13.45
CA HIS A 139 -1.36 13.37 -14.69
C HIS A 139 0.06 14.01 -14.66
N SER A 140 0.88 13.69 -15.66
CA SER A 140 2.03 14.47 -16.15
C SER A 140 3.42 14.39 -15.50
N ARG A 141 3.70 13.58 -14.48
CA ARG A 141 5.10 13.38 -14.04
C ARG A 141 5.63 12.02 -14.49
N PRO A 142 6.70 11.96 -15.30
CA PRO A 142 7.31 10.70 -15.67
C PRO A 142 7.89 10.02 -14.42
N MET A 143 7.15 9.06 -13.86
CA MET A 143 7.66 8.13 -12.85
C MET A 143 8.76 7.22 -13.41
N ALA A 144 8.97 7.23 -14.73
CA ALA A 144 9.88 6.39 -15.49
C ALA A 144 11.34 6.39 -15.00
N TYR A 145 11.75 7.36 -14.18
CA TYR A 145 13.15 7.50 -13.73
C TYR A 145 13.40 7.18 -12.27
N ARG A 146 12.38 6.88 -11.46
CA ARG A 146 12.59 6.62 -10.02
C ARG A 146 12.63 5.13 -9.72
N ALA A 147 13.72 4.68 -9.12
CA ALA A 147 13.83 3.31 -8.62
C ALA A 147 12.88 3.07 -7.44
N ARG A 148 12.34 1.85 -7.31
CA ARG A 148 11.44 1.46 -6.20
C ARG A 148 12.07 1.68 -4.82
N ALA A 149 13.36 1.39 -4.69
CA ALA A 149 14.10 1.63 -3.45
C ALA A 149 14.07 3.10 -3.02
N GLU A 150 14.21 4.06 -3.95
CA GLU A 150 14.13 5.49 -3.63
C GLU A 150 12.74 5.89 -3.12
N LEU A 151 11.69 5.39 -3.77
CA LEU A 151 10.30 5.64 -3.34
C LEU A 151 10.04 5.05 -1.94
N LEU A 152 10.57 3.86 -1.66
CA LEU A 152 10.47 3.23 -0.35
C LEU A 152 11.21 4.05 0.72
N ARG A 153 12.43 4.53 0.43
CA ARG A 153 13.20 5.38 1.34
C ARG A 153 12.43 6.63 1.74
N GLU A 154 11.89 7.35 0.77
CA GLU A 154 11.08 8.55 1.03
C GLU A 154 9.84 8.25 1.86
N ASP A 155 9.15 7.14 1.58
CA ASP A 155 7.95 6.77 2.34
C ASP A 155 8.28 6.43 3.79
N VAL A 156 9.40 5.73 4.03
CA VAL A 156 9.93 5.43 5.36
C VAL A 156 10.28 6.70 6.11
N GLU A 157 11.05 7.62 5.51
CA GLU A 157 11.44 8.88 6.12
C GLU A 157 10.23 9.76 6.47
N ARG A 158 9.21 9.75 5.60
CA ARG A 158 7.98 10.49 5.79
C ARG A 158 7.12 9.93 6.93
N ARG A 159 7.02 8.61 7.04
CA ARG A 159 6.17 7.94 8.05
C ARG A 159 6.85 7.80 9.40
N LYS A 160 8.19 7.73 9.43
CA LYS A 160 9.01 7.49 10.64
C LYS A 160 8.45 6.36 11.53
N PRO A 161 8.19 5.17 10.96
CA PRO A 161 7.67 4.05 11.76
C PRO A 161 8.69 3.62 12.83
N THR A 162 8.19 3.15 13.97
CA THR A 162 9.05 2.62 15.04
C THR A 162 9.77 1.35 14.56
N GLN A 163 9.02 0.48 13.87
CA GLN A 163 9.50 -0.79 13.36
C GLN A 163 9.18 -0.92 11.87
N ILE A 164 10.13 -1.47 11.14
CA ILE A 164 10.03 -1.66 9.69
C ILE A 164 10.35 -3.11 9.41
N THR A 165 9.50 -3.75 8.60
CA THR A 165 9.81 -5.01 7.94
C THR A 165 9.56 -4.84 6.45
N ILE A 166 10.47 -5.29 5.61
CA ILE A 166 10.32 -5.26 4.15
C ILE A 166 10.29 -6.70 3.64
N VAL A 167 9.27 -7.05 2.86
CA VAL A 167 9.19 -8.36 2.19
C VAL A 167 9.04 -8.09 0.71
N ASP A 168 10.02 -8.51 -0.10
CA ASP A 168 10.02 -8.26 -1.54
C ASP A 168 10.76 -9.38 -2.27
N ALA A 169 10.31 -9.74 -3.46
CA ALA A 169 11.04 -10.69 -4.31
C ALA A 169 12.18 -10.01 -5.08
N SER A 170 12.18 -8.67 -5.17
CA SER A 170 13.19 -7.91 -5.91
C SER A 170 14.17 -7.23 -4.98
N ARG A 171 15.42 -7.72 -4.94
CA ARG A 171 16.49 -7.12 -4.12
C ARG A 171 16.75 -5.64 -4.47
N SER A 172 16.59 -5.24 -5.74
CA SER A 172 16.77 -3.85 -6.17
C SER A 172 15.64 -2.91 -5.73
N ALA A 173 14.52 -3.46 -5.24
CA ALA A 173 13.45 -2.68 -4.63
C ALA A 173 13.69 -2.38 -3.14
N ILE A 174 14.75 -2.93 -2.55
CA ILE A 174 15.09 -2.80 -1.14
C ILE A 174 16.29 -1.83 -0.99
N PRO A 175 16.14 -0.72 -0.26
CA PRO A 175 17.25 0.17 0.08
C PRO A 175 18.35 -0.58 0.84
N THR A 176 19.61 -0.30 0.48
CA THR A 176 20.79 -0.97 1.06
C THR A 176 20.86 -0.89 2.58
N GLU A 177 20.51 0.26 3.14
CA GLU A 177 20.52 0.55 4.57
C GLU A 177 19.41 -0.18 5.35
N LEU A 178 18.36 -0.65 4.66
CA LEU A 178 17.25 -1.40 5.23
C LEU A 178 17.35 -2.91 4.99
N LEU A 179 18.43 -3.41 4.39
CA LEU A 179 18.61 -4.84 4.12
C LEU A 179 18.50 -5.72 5.37
N HIS A 180 19.00 -5.23 6.51
CA HIS A 180 18.93 -5.91 7.80
C HIS A 180 17.50 -6.03 8.37
N ARG A 181 16.53 -5.32 7.78
CA ARG A 181 15.09 -5.34 8.14
C ARG A 181 14.24 -5.95 7.03
N SER A 182 14.87 -6.70 6.12
CA SER A 182 14.23 -7.18 4.91
C SER A 182 14.32 -8.69 4.73
N ILE A 183 13.31 -9.25 4.09
CA ILE A 183 13.25 -10.63 3.62
C ILE A 183 13.14 -10.56 2.10
N CYS A 184 14.23 -10.97 1.43
CA CYS A 184 14.26 -11.08 -0.02
C CYS A 184 13.75 -12.46 -0.42
N VAL A 185 12.52 -12.53 -0.92
CA VAL A 185 11.86 -13.78 -1.30
C VAL A 185 12.49 -14.34 -2.56
N ASN A 186 12.79 -15.63 -2.56
CA ASN A 186 13.31 -16.40 -3.67
C ASN A 186 12.44 -17.65 -3.94
N GLU A 187 12.75 -18.40 -5.00
CA GLU A 187 11.96 -19.58 -5.37
C GLU A 187 12.06 -20.73 -4.35
N SER A 188 13.18 -20.85 -3.61
CA SER A 188 13.32 -21.88 -2.58
C SER A 188 12.40 -21.64 -1.37
N ASP A 189 12.05 -20.38 -1.07
CA ASP A 189 11.10 -20.05 0.00
C ASP A 189 9.71 -20.64 -0.27
N PHE A 190 9.36 -20.87 -1.54
CA PHE A 190 8.09 -21.50 -1.94
C PHE A 190 8.03 -22.99 -1.59
N LEU A 191 9.18 -23.64 -1.45
CA LEU A 191 9.28 -25.06 -1.08
C LEU A 191 9.14 -25.25 0.43
N CYS A 192 9.48 -24.24 1.23
CA CYS A 192 9.42 -24.28 2.69
C CYS A 192 8.63 -23.10 3.30
N PRO A 193 7.32 -22.96 3.04
CA PRO A 193 6.54 -21.81 3.53
C PRO A 193 6.50 -21.68 5.06
N ALA A 194 6.66 -22.79 5.80
CA ALA A 194 6.73 -22.79 7.26
C ALA A 194 8.00 -22.11 7.78
N GLU A 195 9.14 -22.31 7.11
CA GLU A 195 10.40 -21.64 7.47
C GLU A 195 10.31 -20.15 7.18
N PHE A 196 9.80 -19.78 6.01
CA PHE A 196 9.51 -18.39 5.67
C PHE A 196 8.61 -17.72 6.72
N SER A 197 7.55 -18.42 7.17
CA SER A 197 6.65 -17.91 8.21
C SER A 197 7.37 -17.65 9.53
N ALA A 198 8.27 -18.56 9.93
CA ALA A 198 9.05 -18.40 11.15
C ALA A 198 10.00 -17.20 11.06
N ILE A 199 10.62 -16.99 9.89
CA ILE A 199 11.47 -15.81 9.64
C ILE A 199 10.62 -14.55 9.71
N LEU A 200 9.51 -14.48 8.97
CA LEU A 200 8.65 -13.30 8.96
C LEU A 200 8.12 -12.95 10.36
N ARG A 201 7.69 -13.94 11.15
CA ARG A 201 7.31 -13.71 12.56
C ARG A 201 8.44 -13.09 13.37
N ARG A 202 9.67 -13.60 13.28
CA ARG A 202 10.81 -13.00 14.00
C ARG A 202 11.03 -11.52 13.66
N PHE A 203 10.83 -11.12 12.41
CA PHE A 203 10.95 -9.72 11.99
C PHE A 203 9.81 -8.83 12.50
N VAL A 204 8.60 -9.38 12.63
CA VAL A 204 7.44 -8.65 13.15
C VAL A 204 7.48 -8.61 14.69
N ASP A 205 7.93 -9.69 15.34
CA ASP A 205 7.93 -9.87 16.81
C ASP A 205 9.17 -9.29 17.52
N SER A 206 10.17 -8.80 16.77
CA SER A 206 11.46 -8.35 17.33
C SER A 206 11.35 -7.15 18.29
N GLU A 207 10.14 -6.62 18.51
CA GLU A 207 9.86 -5.56 19.49
C GLU A 207 10.04 -5.97 20.96
N ASN A 208 10.23 -7.27 21.28
CA ASN A 208 10.21 -7.75 22.66
C ASN A 208 11.59 -8.01 23.31
N GLN A 209 12.71 -7.68 22.66
CA GLN A 209 14.04 -8.10 23.14
C GLN A 209 15.03 -6.97 23.53
N ASP A 210 14.63 -5.71 23.43
CA ASP A 210 15.43 -4.55 23.90
C ASP A 210 14.83 -3.95 25.19
#